data_AF-A0A2N2BSB1-F1
#
_entry.id   AF-A0A2N2BSB1-F1
#
_cell.length_a   1.000
_cell.length_b   1.000
_cell.length_c   1.000
_cell.angle_alpha   90.00
_cell.angle_beta   90.00
_cell.angle_gamma   90.00
#
_symmetry.space_group_name_H-M   'P 1'
#
loop_
_entity.id
_entity.type
_entity.pdbx_description
1 polymer ?
#
loop_
_entity_poly.entity_id
_entity_poly.type
_entity_poly.pdbx_seq_one_letter_code
_entity_poly.pdbx_strand_id
1 'polypeptide(L)' 'MKRNCFLSWLAGVNCPNYNDEARGALVGMTLGTTKAKILRAAMKEICFEMKEMLVDLKDASFTEFKILRITGRAA' A
#
# COMPACT_ATOMS: atom_id res chain seq x y z
N MET A 1 2.61 9.95 -17.26
CA MET A 1 2.28 9.83 -15.82
C MET A 1 0.80 9.48 -15.63
N LYS A 2 0.40 8.22 -15.91
CA LYS A 2 -0.96 7.72 -15.63
C LYS A 2 -0.78 6.35 -14.97
N ARG A 3 -0.66 6.30 -13.65
CA ARG A 3 -0.42 5.07 -12.87
C ARG A 3 -1.71 4.73 -12.14
N ASN A 4 -2.21 3.52 -12.36
CA ASN A 4 -3.31 2.94 -11.61
C ASN A 4 -2.86 2.63 -10.17
N CYS A 5 -3.77 2.77 -9.21
CA CYS A 5 -3.55 2.44 -7.80
C CYS A 5 -4.60 1.42 -7.36
N PHE A 6 -4.17 0.41 -6.63
CA PHE A 6 -5.04 -0.57 -5.97
C PHE A 6 -4.98 -0.29 -4.47
N LEU A 7 -6.09 -0.45 -3.76
CA LEU A 7 -6.20 -0.39 -2.31
C LEU A 7 -6.73 -1.75 -1.85
N SER A 8 -5.98 -2.47 -1.02
CA SER A 8 -6.29 -3.85 -0.63
C SER A 8 -7.11 -3.96 0.65
N TRP A 9 -7.90 -2.93 0.96
CA TRP A 9 -8.73 -2.79 2.16
C TRP A 9 -9.99 -3.67 2.10
N LEU A 10 -9.82 -4.96 1.79
CA LEU A 10 -10.91 -5.90 1.57
C LEU A 10 -11.70 -6.21 2.85
N ALA A 11 -11.09 -5.99 4.02
CA ALA A 11 -11.67 -6.21 5.34
C ALA A 11 -11.54 -4.97 6.24
N GLY A 12 -11.57 -3.77 5.66
CA GLY A 12 -11.26 -2.53 6.38
C GLY A 12 -9.76 -2.21 6.41
N VAL A 13 -9.42 -1.06 7.01
CA VAL A 13 -8.05 -0.61 7.24
C VAL A 13 -7.79 -0.58 8.74
N ASN A 14 -6.74 -1.26 9.17
CA ASN A 14 -6.29 -1.22 10.56
C ASN A 14 -5.25 -0.09 10.72
N CYS A 15 -4.04 -0.40 11.17
CA CYS A 15 -2.95 0.58 11.20
C CYS A 15 -2.62 1.05 9.78
N PRO A 16 -2.45 2.36 9.52
CA PRO A 16 -2.50 3.48 10.46
C PRO A 16 -3.86 4.21 10.57
N ASN A 17 -4.79 4.00 9.63
CA ASN A 17 -5.98 4.84 9.48
C ASN A 17 -7.21 4.40 10.30
N TYR A 18 -7.22 3.18 10.85
CA TYR A 18 -8.24 2.57 11.70
C TYR A 18 -9.68 2.84 11.24
N ASN A 19 -10.00 2.39 10.02
CA ASN A 19 -11.30 2.55 9.39
C ASN A 19 -11.87 1.21 8.92
N ASP A 20 -12.78 0.65 9.70
CA ASP A 20 -13.46 -0.62 9.42
C ASP A 20 -14.45 -0.52 8.25
N GLU A 21 -14.91 0.68 7.91
CA GLU A 21 -15.81 0.93 6.77
C GLU A 21 -15.04 1.06 5.44
N ALA A 22 -13.71 1.12 5.48
CA ALA A 22 -12.89 1.16 4.27
C ALA A 22 -13.10 -0.12 3.44
N ARG A 23 -13.12 0.05 2.12
CA ARG A 23 -13.25 -1.05 1.15
C ARG A 23 -12.18 -0.94 0.08
N GLY A 24 -11.79 -2.08 -0.47
CA GLY A 24 -10.82 -2.13 -1.55
C GLY A 24 -11.29 -1.39 -2.80
N ALA A 25 -10.37 -0.71 -3.47
CA ALA A 25 -10.68 0.09 -4.66
C ALA A 25 -9.55 -0.01 -5.70
N LEU A 26 -9.92 0.06 -6.98
CA LEU A 26 -8.97 0.19 -8.09
C LEU A 26 -9.23 1.51 -8.80
N VAL A 27 -8.30 2.45 -8.68
CA VAL A 27 -8.45 3.82 -9.17
C VAL A 27 -7.43 4.16 -10.27
N GLY A 28 -7.78 5.14 -11.11
CA GLY A 28 -6.88 5.62 -12.17
C GLY A 28 -6.79 4.68 -13.39
N MET A 29 -7.83 3.88 -13.63
CA MET A 29 -7.91 3.05 -14.84
C MET A 29 -8.15 3.91 -16.09
N THR A 30 -7.61 3.45 -17.22
CA THR A 30 -7.84 4.03 -18.55
C THR A 30 -8.07 2.88 -19.54
N LEU A 31 -8.50 3.18 -20.77
CA LEU A 31 -8.66 2.17 -21.82
C LEU A 31 -7.37 1.37 -22.12
N GLY A 32 -6.20 1.93 -21.81
CA GLY A 32 -4.91 1.25 -21.95
C GLY A 32 -4.46 0.45 -20.72
N THR A 33 -5.32 0.22 -19.73
CA THR A 33 -5.00 -0.58 -18.54
C THR A 33 -4.97 -2.06 -18.91
N THR A 34 -3.81 -2.70 -18.73
CA THR A 34 -3.62 -4.14 -19.00
C THR A 34 -3.56 -4.93 -17.70
N LYS A 35 -3.73 -6.26 -17.78
CA LYS A 35 -3.56 -7.17 -16.63
C LYS A 35 -2.22 -6.96 -15.90
N ALA A 36 -1.13 -6.76 -16.64
CA ALA A 36 0.19 -6.50 -16.07
C ALA A 36 0.25 -5.20 -15.25
N LYS A 37 -0.49 -4.16 -15.65
CA LYS A 37 -0.58 -2.91 -14.88
C LYS A 37 -1.37 -3.10 -13.58
N ILE A 38 -2.42 -3.92 -13.60
CA ILE A 38 -3.22 -4.23 -12.41
C ILE A 38 -2.37 -5.04 -11.42
N LEU A 39 -1.70 -6.11 -11.87
CA LEU A 39 -0.82 -6.91 -11.04
C LEU A 39 0.30 -6.05 -10.41
N ARG A 40 0.91 -5.16 -11.21
CA ARG A 40 1.91 -4.21 -10.70
C ARG A 40 1.32 -3.24 -9.67
N ALA A 41 0.07 -2.79 -9.83
CA ALA A 41 -0.57 -1.92 -8.85
C ALA A 41 -0.84 -2.67 -7.53
N ALA A 42 -1.28 -3.92 -7.60
CA ALA A 42 -1.46 -4.77 -6.41
C ALA A 42 -0.15 -5.01 -5.66
N MET A 43 0.95 -5.31 -6.35
CA MET A 43 2.26 -5.48 -5.68
C MET A 43 2.79 -4.18 -5.06
N LYS A 44 2.49 -3.02 -5.67
CA LYS A 44 2.92 -1.72 -5.16
C LYS A 44 2.16 -1.28 -3.92
N GLU A 45 0.90 -1.70 -3.82
CA GLU A 45 0.03 -1.37 -2.69
C GLU A 45 0.65 -1.83 -1.37
N ILE A 46 1.18 -3.05 -1.32
CA ILE A 46 1.92 -3.58 -0.16
C ILE A 46 3.06 -2.64 0.26
N CYS A 47 3.84 -2.14 -0.71
CA CYS A 47 4.93 -1.21 -0.42
C CYS A 47 4.43 0.18 0.01
N PHE A 48 3.25 0.61 -0.45
CA PHE A 48 2.67 1.89 -0.04
C PHE A 48 2.15 1.84 1.40
N GLU A 49 1.43 0.78 1.77
CA GLU A 49 0.99 0.53 3.15
C GLU A 49 2.19 0.50 4.11
N MET A 50 3.25 -0.26 3.77
CA MET A 50 4.47 -0.27 4.58
C MET A 50 5.13 1.11 4.69
N LYS A 51 5.10 1.90 3.62
CA LYS A 51 5.66 3.25 3.62
C LYS A 51 4.85 4.18 4.52
N GLU A 52 3.51 4.13 4.47
CA GLU A 52 2.65 4.94 5.33
C GLU A 52 2.94 4.65 6.80
N MET A 53 3.01 3.38 7.20
CA MET A 53 3.40 3.00 8.56
C MET A 53 4.78 3.55 8.97
N LEU A 54 5.77 3.52 8.07
CA LEU A 54 7.11 4.07 8.36
C LEU A 54 7.11 5.59 8.49
N VAL A 55 6.26 6.29 7.74
CA VAL A 55 6.08 7.74 7.85
C VAL A 55 5.43 8.09 9.18
N ASP A 56 4.38 7.38 9.58
CA ASP A 56 3.71 7.62 10.87
C ASP A 56 4.64 7.33 12.06
N LEU A 57 5.46 6.27 11.98
CA LEU A 57 6.48 6.00 12.99
C LEU A 57 7.53 7.11 13.06
N LYS A 58 7.94 7.66 11.91
CA LYS A 58 8.87 8.79 11.86
C LYS A 58 8.25 10.03 12.50
N ASP A 59 6.98 10.31 12.22
CA ASP A 59 6.25 11.46 12.77
C ASP A 59 5.99 11.29 14.28
N ALA A 60 5.82 10.05 14.75
CA ALA A 60 5.79 9.69 16.17
C ALA A 60 7.18 9.77 16.86
N SER A 61 8.19 10.37 16.23
CA SER A 61 9.54 10.61 16.77
C SER A 61 10.34 9.35 17.09
N PHE A 62 10.07 8.24 16.39
CA PHE A 62 10.96 7.07 16.43
C PHE A 62 12.28 7.34 15.70
N THR A 63 13.31 6.59 16.07
CA THR A 63 14.62 6.67 15.41
C THR A 63 14.54 6.22 13.95
N GLU A 64 15.34 6.86 13.09
CA GLU A 64 15.36 6.53 11.67
C GLU A 64 15.83 5.08 11.44
N PHE A 65 14.99 4.30 10.77
CA PHE A 65 15.29 2.91 10.43
C PHE A 65 16.31 2.85 9.28
N LYS A 66 17.55 2.49 9.58
CA LYS A 66 18.59 2.28 8.55
C LYS A 66 18.43 0.98 7.76
N ILE A 67 17.81 -0.03 8.39
CA ILE A 67 17.62 -1.37 7.82
C ILE A 67 16.24 -1.87 8.24
N LEU A 68 15.42 -2.25 7.26
CA LEU A 68 14.17 -2.98 7.48
C LEU A 68 14.38 -4.43 7.03
N ARG A 69 14.34 -5.37 7.98
CA ARG A 69 14.41 -6.80 7.68
C ARG A 69 13.00 -7.32 7.43
N ILE A 70 12.76 -7.85 6.24
CA ILE A 70 11.48 -8.41 5.83
C ILE A 70 11.61 -9.94 5.83
N THR A 71 10.60 -10.63 6.34
CA THR A 71 10.49 -12.09 6.29
C THR A 71 9.11 -12.48 5.77
N GLY A 72 8.99 -13.67 5.18
CA GLY A 72 7.72 -14.18 4.63
C GLY A 72 7.85 -14.64 3.18
N ARG A 73 6.74 -15.13 2.60
CA ARG A 73 6.71 -15.67 1.22
C ARG A 73 6.62 -14.61 0.13
N ALA A 74 6.20 -13.39 0.50
CA ALA A 74 6.10 -12.23 -0.37
C ALA A 74 7.25 -11.22 -0.14
N ALA A 75 8.21 -11.58 0.73
CA ALA A 75 9.38 -10.80 1.10
C ALA A 75 10.54 -11.03 0.13
#